data_AF-A0A842N3S7-F1
#
_entry.id   AF-A0A842N3S7-F1
#
_cell.length_a   1.000
_cell.length_b   1.000
_cell.length_c   1.000
_cell.angle_alpha   90.00
_cell.angle_beta   90.00
_cell.angle_gamma   90.00
#
_symmetry.space_group_name_H-M   'P 1'
#
loop_
_entity.id
_entity.type
_entity.pdbx_description
1 polymer ?
#
loop_
_entity_poly.entity_id
_entity_poly.type
_entity_poly.pdbx_seq_one_letter_code
_entity_poly.pdbx_strand_id
1 'polypeptide(L)'
;MKYRIWMKWLKAFFEMGGTITLGEDTAFIYQIFGFAAIREMELLQEAGIHPIDVIKIATTNGAKRCGLKGLEHGIRQGGKADLAVIDGNPLHNFKVMYGTGVNRHTEDGRVVPGGGVVWTIKDGVVFDAKRLLKEVEEYVAEAREDLAKAG
;
A
#
# COMPACT_ATOMS: atom_id res chain seq x y z
N MET A 1 5.25 10.56 21.12
CA MET A 1 5.49 10.09 22.51
C MET A 1 4.48 9.03 22.98
N LYS A 2 3.18 9.10 22.63
CA LYS A 2 2.18 8.08 23.03
C LYS A 2 2.34 6.68 22.37
N TYR A 3 2.74 6.59 21.11
CA TYR A 3 2.83 5.30 20.40
C TYR A 3 4.11 4.49 20.65
N ARG A 4 5.13 5.09 21.28
CA ARG A 4 6.44 4.45 21.51
C ARG A 4 6.34 3.17 22.36
N ILE A 5 5.41 3.12 23.32
CA ILE A 5 5.21 1.93 24.15
C ILE A 5 4.65 0.79 23.29
N TRP A 6 3.63 1.07 22.49
CA TRP A 6 3.03 0.09 21.58
C TRP A 6 4.02 -0.39 20.53
N MET A 7 4.76 0.52 19.90
CA MET A 7 5.81 0.19 18.94
C MET A 7 6.91 -0.70 19.57
N LYS A 8 7.30 -0.43 20.82
CA LYS A 8 8.26 -1.27 21.56
C LYS A 8 7.73 -2.70 21.74
N TRP A 9 6.48 -2.85 22.18
CA TRP A 9 5.88 -4.17 22.40
C TRP A 9 5.62 -4.93 21.09
N LEU A 10 5.20 -4.22 20.04
CA LEU A 10 5.06 -4.76 18.71
C LEU A 10 6.39 -5.32 18.19
N LYS A 11 7.48 -4.54 18.30
CA LYS A 11 8.83 -4.99 17.93
C LYS A 11 9.27 -6.20 18.75
N ALA A 12 9.07 -6.16 20.08
CA ALA A 12 9.41 -7.30 20.94
C ALA A 12 8.64 -8.57 20.55
N PHE A 13 7.34 -8.46 20.26
CA PHE A 13 6.54 -9.58 19.78
C PHE A 13 7.07 -10.15 18.45
N PHE A 14 7.43 -9.27 17.50
CA PHE A 14 8.06 -9.67 16.24
C PHE A 14 9.39 -10.42 16.48
N GLU A 15 10.26 -9.88 17.33
CA GLU A 15 11.58 -10.47 17.64
C GLU A 15 11.47 -11.83 18.36
N MET A 16 10.37 -12.06 19.11
CA MET A 16 10.07 -13.36 19.71
C MET A 16 9.49 -14.39 18.72
N GLY A 17 9.41 -14.06 17.42
CA GLY A 17 8.82 -14.94 16.40
C GLY A 17 7.30 -14.83 16.28
N GLY A 18 6.70 -13.82 16.89
CA GLY A 18 5.28 -13.51 16.75
C GLY A 18 4.92 -13.15 15.30
N THR A 19 3.82 -13.71 14.79
CA THR A 19 3.34 -13.40 13.44
C THR A 19 2.49 -12.13 13.46
N ILE A 20 2.89 -11.14 12.67
CA ILE A 20 2.17 -9.88 12.48
C ILE A 20 1.58 -9.85 11.07
N THR A 21 0.36 -9.32 10.95
CA THR A 21 -0.32 -9.04 9.68
C THR A 21 -0.68 -7.55 9.62
N LEU A 22 -0.76 -6.98 8.42
CA LEU A 22 -1.22 -5.62 8.20
C LEU A 22 -2.76 -5.57 8.16
N GLY A 23 -3.37 -4.58 8.79
CA GLY A 23 -4.82 -4.43 8.82
C GLY A 23 -5.22 -3.01 9.16
N GLU A 24 -5.71 -2.28 8.16
CA GLU A 24 -5.95 -0.84 8.24
C GLU A 24 -7.12 -0.43 9.15
N ASP A 25 -7.99 -1.40 9.49
CA ASP A 25 -9.24 -1.22 10.23
C ASP A 25 -10.08 -0.01 9.74
N THR A 26 -10.21 0.10 8.41
CA THR A 26 -10.95 1.17 7.74
C THR A 26 -12.46 1.00 7.88
N ALA A 27 -12.95 1.28 9.08
CA ALA A 27 -14.36 1.53 9.36
C ALA A 27 -14.55 2.81 10.21
N PHE A 28 -13.46 3.52 10.51
CA PHE A 28 -13.53 4.83 11.14
C PHE A 28 -13.83 5.92 10.11
N ILE A 29 -14.79 6.79 10.45
CA ILE A 29 -15.45 7.79 9.58
C ILE A 29 -14.51 8.76 8.82
N TYR A 30 -13.23 8.82 9.20
CA TYR A 30 -12.26 9.78 8.67
C TYR A 30 -11.11 9.13 7.89
N GLN A 31 -11.23 7.84 7.53
CA GLN A 31 -10.14 7.09 6.93
C GLN A 31 -10.51 6.60 5.52
N ILE A 32 -9.61 6.86 4.56
CA ILE A 32 -9.79 6.46 3.17
C ILE A 32 -9.11 5.10 2.97
N PHE A 33 -9.90 4.11 2.58
CA PHE A 33 -9.46 2.75 2.27
C PHE A 33 -8.18 2.72 1.43
N GLY A 34 -7.22 1.90 1.85
CA GLY A 34 -5.98 1.65 1.13
C GLY A 34 -4.87 2.66 1.39
N PHE A 35 -5.18 3.95 1.57
CA PHE A 35 -4.15 4.96 1.86
C PHE A 35 -3.50 4.75 3.22
N ALA A 36 -4.29 4.42 4.24
CA ALA A 36 -3.69 4.23 5.56
C ALA A 36 -2.97 2.88 5.69
N ALA A 37 -3.13 1.95 4.74
CA ALA A 37 -2.36 0.70 4.76
C ALA A 37 -0.88 1.00 4.53
N ILE A 38 -0.56 1.91 3.59
CA ILE A 38 0.81 2.39 3.37
C ILE A 38 1.31 3.14 4.61
N ARG A 39 0.44 3.92 5.26
CA ARG A 39 0.80 4.61 6.51
C ARG A 39 1.11 3.64 7.64
N GLU A 40 0.34 2.57 7.78
CA GLU A 40 0.59 1.50 8.76
C GLU A 40 1.94 0.83 8.49
N MET A 41 2.30 0.60 7.22
CA MET A 41 3.64 0.11 6.85
C MET A 41 4.76 1.08 7.27
N GLU A 42 4.58 2.39 7.09
CA GLU A 42 5.51 3.41 7.61
C GLU A 42 5.64 3.32 9.14
N LEU A 43 4.54 3.07 9.87
CA LEU A 43 4.55 2.93 11.33
C LEU A 43 5.23 1.65 11.81
N LEU A 44 5.09 0.54 11.08
CA LEU A 44 5.82 -0.70 11.34
C LEU A 44 7.33 -0.50 11.15
N GLN A 45 7.73 0.25 10.12
CA GLN A 45 9.12 0.64 9.92
C GLN A 45 9.62 1.55 11.04
N GLU A 46 8.84 2.56 11.45
CA GLU A 46 9.15 3.45 12.57
C GLU A 46 9.29 2.67 13.88
N ALA A 47 8.51 1.59 14.06
CA ALA A 47 8.65 0.68 15.19
C ALA A 47 9.96 -0.15 15.17
N GLY A 48 10.74 -0.08 14.09
CA GLY A 48 12.03 -0.76 13.95
C GLY A 48 11.96 -2.11 13.22
N ILE A 49 10.87 -2.40 12.50
CA ILE A 49 10.77 -3.58 11.64
C ILE A 49 11.42 -3.28 10.28
N HIS A 50 12.25 -4.21 9.78
CA HIS A 50 12.95 -4.02 8.52
C HIS A 50 11.96 -3.94 7.33
N PRO A 51 12.18 -3.08 6.32
CA PRO A 51 11.22 -2.88 5.24
C PRO A 51 10.79 -4.16 4.51
N ILE A 52 11.71 -5.11 4.30
CA ILE A 52 11.37 -6.40 3.67
C ILE A 52 10.40 -7.23 4.52
N ASP A 53 10.49 -7.14 5.85
CA ASP A 53 9.60 -7.88 6.74
C ASP A 53 8.25 -7.18 6.86
N VAL A 54 8.22 -5.85 6.77
CA VAL A 54 6.96 -5.09 6.60
C VAL A 54 6.23 -5.52 5.31
N ILE A 55 6.94 -5.72 4.20
CA ILE A 55 6.34 -6.27 2.97
C ILE A 55 5.76 -7.68 3.20
N LYS A 56 6.45 -8.56 3.93
CA LYS A 56 5.92 -9.89 4.27
C LYS A 56 4.68 -9.81 5.17
N ILE A 57 4.68 -8.90 6.14
CA ILE A 57 3.54 -8.60 7.02
C ILE A 57 2.33 -8.17 6.20
N ALA A 58 2.54 -7.32 5.19
CA ALA A 58 1.51 -6.83 4.27
C ALA A 58 1.07 -7.84 3.20
N THR A 59 1.78 -8.95 3.01
CA THR A 59 1.52 -9.92 1.93
C THR A 59 1.42 -11.35 2.46
N THR A 60 2.54 -12.08 2.53
CA THR A 60 2.58 -13.52 2.80
C THR A 60 2.04 -13.89 4.17
N ASN A 61 2.21 -13.04 5.19
CA ASN A 61 1.72 -13.34 6.53
C ASN A 61 0.20 -13.35 6.58
N GLY A 62 -0.44 -12.33 5.98
CA GLY A 62 -1.89 -12.27 5.83
C GLY A 62 -2.42 -13.45 5.01
N ALA A 63 -1.78 -13.74 3.87
CA ALA A 63 -2.15 -14.88 3.03
C ALA A 63 -2.09 -16.22 3.79
N LYS A 64 -1.01 -16.47 4.55
CA LYS A 64 -0.89 -17.66 5.42
C LYS A 64 -1.99 -17.71 6.46
N ARG A 65 -2.25 -16.59 7.15
CA ARG A 65 -3.21 -16.56 8.26
C ARG A 65 -4.66 -16.75 7.80
N CYS A 66 -4.99 -16.24 6.61
CA CYS A 66 -6.30 -16.37 6.00
C CYS A 66 -6.45 -17.64 5.13
N GLY A 67 -5.42 -18.49 5.03
CA GLY A 67 -5.48 -19.72 4.23
C GLY A 67 -5.57 -19.49 2.71
N LEU A 68 -5.04 -18.38 2.21
CA LEU A 68 -5.11 -18.01 0.79
C LEU A 68 -4.09 -18.80 -0.04
N LYS A 69 -4.50 -19.97 -0.51
CA LYS A 69 -3.69 -20.85 -1.36
C LYS A 69 -3.22 -20.16 -2.65
N GLY A 70 -1.94 -20.33 -2.96
CA GLY A 70 -1.24 -19.73 -4.10
C GLY A 70 -0.54 -18.40 -3.78
N LEU A 71 -0.84 -17.76 -2.64
CA LEU A 71 -0.28 -16.45 -2.23
C LEU A 71 0.62 -16.55 -0.99
N GLU A 72 0.52 -17.64 -0.25
CA GLU A 72 1.15 -17.85 1.06
C GLU A 72 2.68 -17.92 1.00
N HIS A 73 3.27 -17.99 -0.19
CA HIS A 73 4.73 -17.96 -0.41
C HIS A 73 5.20 -16.78 -1.25
N GLY A 74 4.33 -15.81 -1.52
CA GLY A 74 4.65 -14.64 -2.34
C GLY A 74 4.82 -14.99 -3.81
N ILE A 75 5.68 -14.24 -4.50
CA ILE A 75 5.88 -14.39 -5.95
C ILE A 75 6.71 -15.65 -6.21
N ARG A 76 6.10 -16.63 -6.86
CA ARG A 76 6.72 -17.89 -7.28
C ARG A 76 6.06 -18.42 -8.55
N GLN A 77 6.80 -19.22 -9.31
CA GLN A 77 6.23 -19.96 -10.44
C GLN A 77 5.08 -20.87 -9.95
N GLY A 78 3.97 -20.88 -10.68
CA GLY A 78 2.76 -21.61 -10.30
C GLY A 78 1.95 -20.99 -9.16
N GLY A 79 2.38 -19.85 -8.62
CA GLY A 79 1.58 -19.03 -7.70
C GLY A 79 0.48 -18.24 -8.41
N LYS A 80 -0.43 -17.65 -7.64
CA LYS A 80 -1.43 -16.74 -8.20
C LYS A 80 -0.77 -15.45 -8.66
N ALA A 81 -1.21 -14.93 -9.82
CA ALA A 81 -0.71 -13.68 -10.39
C ALA A 81 -1.42 -12.46 -9.78
N ASP A 82 -1.23 -12.29 -8.46
CA ASP A 82 -1.66 -11.10 -7.72
C ASP A 82 -0.43 -10.22 -7.45
N LEU A 83 -0.27 -9.16 -8.24
CA LEU A 83 0.92 -8.31 -8.24
C LEU A 83 0.52 -6.84 -8.24
N ALA A 84 1.29 -6.01 -7.55
CA ALA A 84 1.27 -4.56 -7.72
C ALA A 84 2.62 -4.13 -8.31
N VAL A 85 2.59 -3.54 -9.50
CA VAL A 85 3.78 -3.00 -10.16
C VAL A 85 3.88 -1.53 -9.80
N ILE A 86 4.99 -1.16 -9.18
CA ILE A 86 5.19 0.15 -8.58
C ILE A 86 6.31 0.85 -9.34
N ASP A 87 6.12 2.12 -9.70
CA ASP A 87 7.24 2.95 -10.14
C ASP A 87 8.09 3.27 -8.89
N GLY A 88 9.28 2.69 -8.79
CA GLY A 88 10.22 2.91 -7.69
C GLY A 88 10.32 1.74 -6.70
N ASN A 89 11.24 1.87 -5.75
CA ASN A 89 11.56 0.79 -4.81
C ASN A 89 10.86 1.00 -3.44
N PRO A 90 9.84 0.20 -3.10
CA PRO A 90 9.14 0.33 -1.81
C PRO A 90 10.03 -0.01 -0.61
N LEU A 91 11.13 -0.77 -0.80
CA LEU A 91 12.07 -1.05 0.29
C LEU A 91 12.89 0.18 0.69
N HIS A 92 13.03 1.17 -0.20
CA HIS A 92 13.68 2.44 0.12
C HIS A 92 12.69 3.44 0.70
N ASN A 93 11.46 3.46 0.19
CA ASN A 93 10.43 4.40 0.61
C ASN A 93 9.03 3.86 0.29
N PHE A 94 8.26 3.48 1.30
CA PHE A 94 6.89 2.97 1.09
C PHE A 94 5.94 3.97 0.45
N LYS A 95 6.22 5.27 0.56
CA LYS A 95 5.36 6.30 -0.02
C LYS A 95 5.28 6.20 -1.55
N VAL A 96 6.23 5.55 -2.21
CA VAL A 96 6.14 5.29 -3.66
C VAL A 96 4.97 4.37 -4.03
N MET A 97 4.27 3.77 -3.08
CA MET A 97 3.07 2.96 -3.32
C MET A 97 1.77 3.78 -3.30
N TYR A 98 1.78 5.06 -2.89
CA TYR A 98 0.56 5.88 -2.91
C TYR A 98 0.04 6.02 -4.35
N GLY A 99 -1.26 5.81 -4.60
CA GLY A 99 -1.81 5.78 -5.97
C GLY A 99 -1.54 7.05 -6.78
N THR A 100 -1.58 8.20 -6.11
CA THR A 100 -1.26 9.53 -6.66
C THR A 100 0.23 9.73 -6.97
N GLY A 101 1.10 8.83 -6.52
CA GLY A 101 2.54 9.00 -6.53
C GLY A 101 3.05 9.95 -5.44
N VAL A 102 4.34 10.22 -5.49
CA VAL A 102 5.09 11.12 -4.62
C VAL A 102 6.11 11.93 -5.40
N ASN A 103 6.36 13.16 -4.94
CA ASN A 103 7.42 13.98 -5.48
C ASN A 103 8.80 13.38 -5.13
N ARG A 104 9.70 13.35 -6.11
CA ARG A 104 11.09 12.89 -6.00
C ARG A 104 12.05 14.03 -6.28
N HIS A 105 13.15 14.06 -5.56
CA HIS A 105 14.26 14.94 -5.86
C HIS A 105 15.21 14.23 -6.83
N THR A 106 15.55 14.95 -7.89
CA THR A 106 16.59 14.58 -8.85
C THR A 106 17.96 15.03 -8.37
N GLU A 107 19.04 14.48 -8.93
CA GLU A 107 20.41 14.83 -8.55
C GLU A 107 20.73 16.31 -8.82
N ASP A 108 20.10 16.92 -9.82
CA ASP A 108 20.17 18.35 -10.15
C ASP A 108 19.26 19.23 -9.28
N GLY A 109 18.66 18.67 -8.21
CA GLY A 109 17.87 19.40 -7.21
C GLY A 109 16.44 19.72 -7.65
N ARG A 110 15.99 19.28 -8.83
CA ARG A 110 14.61 19.49 -9.28
C ARG A 110 13.66 18.50 -8.61
N VAL A 111 12.43 18.94 -8.43
CA VAL A 111 11.34 18.09 -7.95
C VAL A 111 10.54 17.58 -9.14
N VAL A 112 10.45 16.26 -9.29
CA VAL A 112 9.67 15.60 -10.35
C VAL A 112 8.63 14.67 -9.72
N PRO A 113 7.41 14.58 -10.28
CA PRO A 113 6.45 13.57 -9.85
C PRO A 113 6.98 12.18 -10.18
N GLY A 114 6.71 11.20 -9.32
CA GLY A 114 7.07 9.82 -9.57
C GLY A 114 6.32 8.84 -8.67
N GLY A 115 6.42 7.56 -8.99
CA GLY A 115 5.81 6.52 -8.20
C GLY A 115 4.30 6.35 -8.34
N GLY A 116 3.78 5.64 -7.37
CA GLY A 116 2.47 5.03 -7.40
C GLY A 116 2.47 3.69 -8.11
N VAL A 117 1.33 3.01 -7.96
CA VAL A 117 1.05 1.77 -8.65
C VAL A 117 0.79 2.11 -10.12
N VAL A 118 1.54 1.47 -11.02
CA VAL A 118 1.38 1.59 -12.47
C VAL A 118 0.38 0.56 -12.96
N TRP A 119 0.56 -0.69 -12.53
CA TRP A 119 -0.34 -1.79 -12.84
C TRP A 119 -0.72 -2.56 -11.59
N THR A 120 -1.99 -2.88 -11.47
CA THR A 120 -2.48 -3.91 -10.56
C THR A 120 -2.77 -5.14 -11.39
N ILE A 121 -2.20 -6.28 -11.04
CA ILE A 121 -2.49 -7.55 -11.68
C ILE A 121 -3.22 -8.39 -10.65
N LYS A 122 -4.44 -8.83 -10.96
CA LYS A 122 -5.26 -9.65 -10.05
C LYS A 122 -5.70 -10.89 -10.80
N ASP A 123 -5.29 -12.05 -10.31
CA ASP A 123 -5.54 -13.36 -10.93
C ASP A 123 -5.16 -13.38 -12.44
N GLY A 124 -4.08 -12.68 -12.79
CA GLY A 124 -3.60 -12.56 -14.18
C GLY A 124 -4.29 -11.48 -15.01
N VAL A 125 -5.37 -10.86 -14.52
CA VAL A 125 -6.01 -9.72 -15.17
C VAL A 125 -5.24 -8.44 -14.87
N VAL A 126 -4.83 -7.71 -15.90
CA VAL A 126 -4.04 -6.49 -15.78
C VAL A 126 -4.96 -5.27 -15.76
N PHE A 127 -4.79 -4.44 -14.74
CA PHE A 127 -5.47 -3.17 -14.56
C PHE A 127 -4.45 -2.03 -14.64
N ASP A 128 -4.68 -1.08 -15.53
CA ASP A 128 -3.91 0.16 -15.60
C ASP A 128 -4.39 1.11 -14.50
N ALA A 129 -3.60 1.20 -13.42
CA ALA A 129 -3.99 1.95 -12.24
C ALA A 129 -4.02 3.47 -12.49
N LYS A 130 -3.20 3.97 -13.40
CA LYS A 130 -3.17 5.40 -13.76
C LYS A 130 -4.39 5.77 -14.61
N ARG A 131 -4.77 4.90 -15.55
CA ARG A 131 -6.00 5.06 -16.32
C ARG A 131 -7.24 5.02 -15.43
N LEU A 132 -7.34 4.04 -14.52
CA LEU A 132 -8.48 3.94 -13.60
C LEU A 132 -8.61 5.19 -12.71
N LEU A 133 -7.49 5.75 -12.23
CA LEU A 133 -7.52 6.98 -11.45
C LEU A 133 -8.08 8.15 -12.26
N LYS A 134 -7.66 8.28 -13.53
CA LYS A 134 -8.16 9.31 -14.45
C LYS A 134 -9.66 9.14 -14.73
N GLU A 135 -10.13 7.92 -14.96
CA GLU A 135 -11.56 7.64 -15.18
C GLU A 135 -12.40 8.04 -13.95
N VAL A 136 -11.88 7.82 -12.74
CA VAL A 136 -12.53 8.28 -11.50
C VAL A 136 -12.56 9.81 -11.41
N GLU A 137 -11.47 10.49 -11.76
CA GLU A 137 -11.43 11.96 -11.80
C GLU A 137 -12.47 12.54 -12.77
N GLU A 138 -12.60 11.96 -13.97
CA GLU A 138 -13.59 12.35 -14.98
C GLU A 138 -15.02 12.14 -14.46
N TYR A 139 -15.30 10.99 -13.86
CA TYR A 139 -16.59 10.68 -13.25
C TYR A 139 -16.98 11.68 -12.13
N VAL A 140 -16.02 12.04 -11.27
CA VAL A 140 -16.25 13.00 -10.18
C VAL A 140 -16.50 14.41 -10.73
N ALA A 141 -15.83 14.80 -11.81
CA ALA A 141 -16.05 16.08 -12.47
C ALA A 141 -17.47 16.17 -13.06
N GLU A 142 -17.90 15.14 -13.79
CA GLU A 142 -19.26 15.05 -14.34
C GLU A 142 -20.32 15.14 -13.25
N ALA A 143 -20.17 14.35 -12.17
CA ALA A 143 -21.12 14.36 -11.05
C ALA A 143 -21.21 15.74 -10.37
N ARG A 144 -20.11 16.49 -10.29
CA ARG A 144 -20.10 17.86 -9.75
C ARG A 144 -20.85 18.84 -10.65
N GLU A 145 -20.69 18.72 -11.96
CA GLU A 145 -21.43 19.55 -12.91
C GLU A 145 -22.93 19.29 -12.84
N ASP A 146 -23.34 18.03 -12.73
CA ASP A 146 -24.75 17.67 -12.63
C ASP A 146 -25.38 18.18 -11.33
N LEU A 147 -24.66 18.09 -10.20
CA LEU A 147 -25.08 18.69 -8.95
C LEU A 147 -25.22 20.22 -9.04
N ALA A 148 -24.32 20.88 -9.77
CA ALA A 148 -24.37 22.33 -9.97
C ALA A 148 -25.52 22.77 -10.90
N LYS A 149 -25.95 21.92 -11.84
CA LYS A 149 -27.12 22.17 -12.71
C LYS A 149 -28.46 21.89 -12.01
N ALA A 150 -28.46 21.05 -10.98
CA ALA A 150 -29.65 20.63 -10.25
C ALA A 150 -30.02 21.53 -9.04
N GLY A 151 -29.12 22.42 -8.63
CA GLY A 151 -29.33 23.42 -7.57
C GLY A 151 -29.60 24.80 -8.12
#